data_AF-A0A946BK58-F1
#
_entry.id   AF-A0A946BK58-F1
#
_cell.length_a   1.000
_cell.length_b   1.000
_cell.length_c   1.000
_cell.angle_alpha   90.00
_cell.angle_beta   90.00
_cell.angle_gamma   90.00
#
_symmetry.space_group_name_H-M   'P 1'
#
loop_
_entity.id
_entity.type
_entity.pdbx_description
1 polymer ?
#
loop_
_entity_poly.entity_id
_entity_poly.type
_entity_poly.pdbx_seq_one_letter_code
_entity_poly.pdbx_strand_id
1 'polypeptide(L)'
;MNDLLAPFLVQGRSMIFVQLTGLSALLLIATLIWGQLDQRTLDGVPVWVKPTKFAVSFLVHFATLAIIVALMSPENAELRMVVGVGWVLAVVFVAEMSYLIFQAAQVQHSHFNDTTSFHSTMYSLMGVGAVVLIALPVVIAWLAKGDIAFGPATQSGIWWGAIISFILTVIIGGYLGGNGSHFVGEQSNPELVLPFFGWSTEVGDLRPAHFLSLHALQVLPLIGLWADRTDQGITTIWVAGFIYSALTVALFIQALFGQPLIRI
;
A
#
# COMPACT_ATOMS: atom_id res chain seq x y z
N MET A 1 -3.40 28.99 -6.96
CA MET A 1 -2.53 28.16 -6.09
C MET A 1 -2.99 28.14 -4.64
N ASN A 2 -3.51 29.25 -4.10
CA ASN A 2 -4.04 29.30 -2.72
C ASN A 2 -5.33 28.49 -2.50
N ASP A 3 -6.22 28.38 -3.49
CA ASP A 3 -7.49 27.63 -3.33
C ASP A 3 -7.32 26.11 -3.23
N LEU A 4 -6.20 25.56 -3.73
CA LEU A 4 -5.90 24.12 -3.66
C LEU A 4 -5.47 23.69 -2.25
N LEU A 5 -4.92 24.61 -1.46
CA LEU A 5 -4.45 24.34 -0.11
C LEU A 5 -5.45 24.76 0.97
N ALA A 6 -6.41 25.62 0.63
CA ALA A 6 -7.45 26.07 1.55
C ALA A 6 -8.18 24.91 2.28
N PRO A 7 -8.55 23.77 1.64
CA PRO A 7 -9.18 22.65 2.33
C PRO A 7 -8.32 21.97 3.40
N PHE A 8 -7.00 22.10 3.32
CA PHE A 8 -6.04 21.53 4.26
C PHE A 8 -5.75 22.44 5.46
N LEU A 9 -6.24 23.69 5.43
CA LEU A 9 -6.02 24.71 6.46
C LEU A 9 -7.28 25.04 7.29
N VAL A 10 -8.42 24.41 7.00
CA VAL A 10 -9.69 24.66 7.72
C VAL A 10 -9.68 24.00 9.10
N GLN A 11 -9.81 24.82 10.15
CA GLN A 11 -10.03 24.40 11.52
C GLN A 11 -11.34 23.59 11.63
N GLY A 12 -11.25 22.32 12.06
CA GLY A 12 -12.42 21.46 12.34
C GLY A 12 -12.30 20.03 11.81
N ARG A 13 -11.45 19.80 10.80
CA ARG A 13 -11.28 18.47 10.18
C ARG A 13 -10.20 17.64 10.86
N SER A 14 -10.39 16.32 10.90
CA SER A 14 -9.40 15.39 11.47
C SER A 14 -8.10 15.40 10.65
N MET A 15 -7.03 15.92 11.24
CA MET A 15 -5.73 16.07 10.58
C MET A 15 -4.90 14.78 10.57
N ILE A 16 -5.42 13.68 11.11
CA ILE A 16 -4.64 12.46 11.36
C ILE A 16 -4.03 11.86 10.09
N PHE A 17 -4.77 11.81 8.97
CA PHE A 17 -4.22 11.29 7.71
C PHE A 17 -3.14 12.20 7.11
N VAL A 18 -3.29 13.53 7.28
CA VAL A 18 -2.26 14.50 6.88
C VAL A 18 -1.00 14.35 7.74
N GLN A 19 -1.16 14.16 9.05
CA GLN A 19 -0.07 13.90 9.98
C GLN A 19 0.67 12.60 9.65
N LEU A 20 -0.06 11.52 9.32
CA LEU A 20 0.51 10.25 8.90
C LEU A 20 1.24 10.36 7.56
N THR A 21 0.72 11.16 6.64
CA THR A 21 1.39 11.49 5.37
C THR A 21 2.71 12.21 5.65
N GLY A 22 2.69 13.23 6.51
CA GLY A 22 3.88 13.98 6.91
C GLY A 22 4.93 13.10 7.60
N LEU A 23 4.50 12.24 8.54
CA LEU A 23 5.38 11.30 9.22
C LEU A 23 6.01 10.29 8.23
N SER A 24 5.22 9.78 7.27
CA SER A 24 5.72 8.89 6.23
C SER A 24 6.77 9.57 5.34
N ALA A 25 6.56 10.84 4.98
CA ALA A 25 7.54 11.62 4.23
C ALA A 25 8.84 11.85 5.03
N LEU A 26 8.73 12.14 6.33
CA LEU A 26 9.90 12.29 7.21
C LEU A 26 10.69 10.99 7.32
N LEU A 27 10.00 9.85 7.50
CA LEU A 27 10.65 8.53 7.54
C LEU A 27 11.28 8.17 6.19
N LEU A 28 10.64 8.52 5.08
CA LEU A 28 11.22 8.35 3.75
C LEU A 28 12.55 9.12 3.63
N ILE A 29 12.55 10.40 3.96
CA ILE A 29 13.77 11.23 3.92
C ILE A 29 14.84 10.66 4.85
N ALA A 30 14.47 10.30 6.08
CA ALA A 30 15.41 9.76 7.07
C ALA A 30 16.05 8.45 6.58
N THR A 31 15.25 7.50 6.07
CA THR A 31 15.76 6.22 5.56
C THR A 31 16.61 6.38 4.30
N LEU A 32 16.29 7.34 3.43
CA LEU A 32 17.12 7.67 2.26
C LEU A 32 18.49 8.24 2.68
N ILE A 33 18.51 9.21 3.60
CA ILE A 33 19.76 9.81 4.12
C ILE A 33 20.60 8.72 4.77
N TRP A 34 20.00 7.93 5.67
CA TRP A 34 20.72 6.89 6.38
C TRP A 34 21.23 5.78 5.46
N GLY A 35 20.46 5.44 4.41
CA GLY A 35 20.89 4.50 3.38
C GLY A 35 22.11 4.95 2.58
N GLN A 36 22.46 6.25 2.57
CA GLN A 36 23.72 6.71 1.99
C GLN A 36 24.92 6.52 2.93
N LEU A 37 24.67 6.47 4.25
CA LEU A 37 25.71 6.42 5.28
C LEU A 37 26.01 4.97 5.70
N ASP A 38 25.03 4.09 5.64
CA ASP A 38 25.14 2.70 6.08
C ASP A 38 25.21 1.74 4.88
N GLN A 39 26.42 1.23 4.63
CA GLN A 39 26.74 0.38 3.49
C GLN A 39 26.50 -1.11 3.76
N ARG A 40 25.95 -1.48 4.93
CA ARG A 40 25.65 -2.87 5.27
C ARG A 40 24.55 -3.41 4.36
N THR A 41 24.69 -4.69 4.03
CA THR A 41 23.72 -5.42 3.19
C THR A 41 23.12 -6.60 3.96
N LEU A 42 21.88 -6.92 3.64
CA LEU A 42 21.20 -8.16 4.01
C LEU A 42 20.79 -8.85 2.70
N ASP A 43 21.23 -10.09 2.49
CA ASP A 43 21.08 -10.83 1.23
C ASP A 43 21.55 -10.07 -0.02
N GLY A 44 22.68 -9.36 0.09
CA GLY A 44 23.23 -8.56 -1.00
C GLY A 44 22.48 -7.26 -1.30
N VAL A 45 21.42 -6.94 -0.54
CA VAL A 45 20.64 -5.70 -0.70
C VAL A 45 20.94 -4.73 0.46
N PRO A 46 21.14 -3.42 0.22
CA PRO A 46 21.38 -2.46 1.30
C PRO A 46 20.23 -2.44 2.32
N VAL A 47 20.55 -2.49 3.61
CA VAL A 47 19.57 -2.75 4.70
C VAL A 47 18.43 -1.72 4.78
N TRP A 48 18.67 -0.49 4.32
CA TRP A 48 17.69 0.61 4.35
C TRP A 48 16.71 0.62 3.18
N VAL A 49 16.95 -0.18 2.14
CA VAL A 49 16.05 -0.26 0.97
C VAL A 49 14.63 -0.70 1.37
N LYS A 50 14.51 -1.66 2.29
CA LYS A 50 13.20 -2.15 2.74
C LYS A 50 12.43 -1.08 3.53
N PRO A 51 12.99 -0.46 4.59
CA PRO A 51 12.36 0.69 5.25
C PRO A 51 11.95 1.81 4.28
N THR A 52 12.80 2.16 3.31
CA THR A 52 12.49 3.19 2.30
C THR A 52 11.28 2.80 1.44
N LYS A 53 11.22 1.56 0.94
CA LYS A 53 10.06 1.08 0.14
C LYS A 53 8.75 1.12 0.95
N PHE A 54 8.79 0.72 2.21
CA PHE A 54 7.63 0.80 3.10
C PHE A 54 7.23 2.26 3.37
N ALA A 55 8.19 3.16 3.61
CA ALA A 55 7.90 4.59 3.80
C ALA A 55 7.25 5.22 2.55
N VAL A 56 7.70 4.88 1.34
CA VAL A 56 7.04 5.30 0.08
C VAL A 56 5.61 4.76 0.01
N SER A 57 5.41 3.47 0.30
CA SER A 57 4.08 2.85 0.26
C SER A 57 3.11 3.53 1.23
N PHE A 58 3.53 3.74 2.48
CA PHE A 58 2.72 4.44 3.49
C PHE A 58 2.47 5.90 3.13
N LEU A 59 3.46 6.59 2.56
CA LEU A 59 3.29 7.96 2.09
C LEU A 59 2.17 8.05 1.05
N VAL A 60 2.22 7.19 0.02
CA VAL A 60 1.18 7.14 -1.02
C VAL A 60 -0.17 6.74 -0.43
N HIS A 61 -0.19 5.74 0.45
CA HIS A 61 -1.41 5.26 1.10
C HIS A 61 -2.10 6.34 1.93
N PHE A 62 -1.38 6.97 2.85
CA PHE A 62 -1.95 8.02 3.71
C PHE A 62 -2.25 9.30 2.95
N ALA A 63 -1.46 9.67 1.92
CA ALA A 63 -1.80 10.78 1.05
C ALA A 63 -3.13 10.53 0.32
N THR A 64 -3.35 9.31 -0.16
CA THR A 64 -4.62 8.92 -0.81
C THR A 64 -5.80 9.09 0.13
N LEU A 65 -5.70 8.57 1.36
CA LEU A 65 -6.75 8.71 2.37
C LEU A 65 -6.95 10.17 2.78
N ALA A 66 -5.87 10.94 2.94
CA ALA A 66 -5.93 12.36 3.27
C ALA A 66 -6.66 13.16 2.19
N ILE A 67 -6.40 12.87 0.91
CA ILE A 67 -7.09 13.51 -0.22
C ILE A 67 -8.57 13.14 -0.24
N ILE A 68 -8.91 11.85 -0.11
CA ILE A 68 -10.31 11.40 -0.08
C ILE A 68 -11.05 12.10 1.06
N VAL A 69 -10.52 12.04 2.28
CA VAL A 69 -11.18 12.65 3.46
C VAL A 69 -11.25 14.17 3.36
N ALA A 70 -10.24 14.84 2.79
CA ALA A 70 -10.28 16.29 2.57
C ALA A 70 -11.34 16.72 1.54
N LEU A 71 -11.68 15.85 0.59
CA LEU A 71 -12.69 16.13 -0.43
C LEU A 71 -14.10 15.69 -0.03
N MET A 72 -14.25 14.83 0.98
CA MET A 72 -15.56 14.45 1.54
C MET A 72 -16.34 15.66 2.05
N SER A 73 -17.67 15.53 2.10
CA SER A 73 -18.53 16.53 2.73
C SER A 73 -18.18 16.67 4.22
N PRO A 74 -18.34 17.86 4.82
CA PRO A 74 -18.05 18.06 6.25
C PRO A 74 -18.77 17.05 7.15
N GLU A 75 -20.02 16.70 6.81
CA GLU A 75 -20.85 15.77 7.58
C GLU A 75 -20.22 14.38 7.69
N ASN A 76 -19.57 13.89 6.62
CA ASN A 76 -18.89 12.61 6.64
C ASN A 76 -17.44 12.71 7.14
N ALA A 77 -16.71 13.76 6.76
CA ALA A 77 -15.30 13.95 7.10
C ALA A 77 -15.06 14.09 8.61
N GLU A 78 -16.03 14.65 9.35
CA GLU A 78 -15.94 14.90 10.80
C GLU A 78 -16.50 13.75 11.65
N LEU A 79 -16.96 12.66 11.03
CA LEU A 79 -17.45 11.50 11.76
C LEU A 79 -16.37 10.91 12.66
N ARG A 80 -16.73 10.59 13.91
CA ARG A 80 -15.85 9.91 14.88
C ARG A 80 -15.25 8.62 14.31
N MET A 81 -15.96 7.95 13.41
CA MET A 81 -15.49 6.75 12.74
C MET A 81 -14.25 7.02 11.85
N VAL A 82 -14.22 8.13 11.12
CA VAL A 82 -13.07 8.55 10.31
C VAL A 82 -11.85 8.81 11.20
N VAL A 83 -12.06 9.49 12.33
CA VAL A 83 -11.02 9.73 13.34
C VAL A 83 -10.51 8.42 13.94
N GLY A 84 -11.42 7.51 14.31
CA GLY A 84 -11.10 6.20 14.87
C GLY A 84 -10.27 5.35 13.90
N VAL A 85 -10.66 5.30 12.63
CA VAL A 85 -9.89 4.64 11.56
C VAL A 85 -8.47 5.21 11.48
N GLY A 86 -8.34 6.54 11.45
CA GLY A 86 -7.04 7.20 11.39
C GLY A 86 -6.13 6.85 12.57
N TRP A 87 -6.66 6.79 13.79
CA TRP A 87 -5.88 6.41 14.98
C TRP A 87 -5.47 4.94 14.99
N VAL A 88 -6.35 4.03 14.58
CA VAL A 88 -5.98 2.60 14.49
C VAL A 88 -4.89 2.41 13.44
N LEU A 89 -5.03 3.02 12.27
CA LEU A 89 -4.00 3.00 11.22
C LEU A 89 -2.68 3.62 11.72
N ALA A 90 -2.74 4.70 12.50
CA ALA A 90 -1.55 5.32 13.09
C ALA A 90 -0.79 4.37 14.02
N VAL A 91 -1.50 3.68 14.92
CA VAL A 91 -0.88 2.73 15.85
C VAL A 91 -0.21 1.59 15.09
N VAL A 92 -0.92 0.99 14.12
CA VAL A 92 -0.37 -0.12 13.33
C VAL A 92 0.82 0.33 12.50
N PHE A 93 0.72 1.48 11.82
CA PHE A 93 1.81 2.06 11.04
C PHE A 93 3.07 2.32 11.88
N VAL A 94 2.92 2.92 13.07
CA VAL A 94 4.04 3.20 13.97
C VAL A 94 4.69 1.88 14.43
N ALA A 95 3.90 0.87 14.79
CA ALA A 95 4.42 -0.44 15.17
C ALA A 95 5.20 -1.10 14.03
N GLU A 96 4.62 -1.12 12.83
CA GLU A 96 5.23 -1.64 11.60
C GLU A 96 6.56 -0.96 11.28
N MET A 97 6.56 0.37 11.13
CA MET A 97 7.76 1.12 10.78
C MET A 97 8.83 1.03 11.86
N SER A 98 8.46 1.05 13.14
CA SER A 98 9.43 0.92 14.25
C SER A 98 10.12 -0.44 14.19
N TYR A 99 9.36 -1.53 13.99
CA TYR A 99 9.94 -2.86 13.91
C TYR A 99 10.78 -3.06 12.64
N LEU A 100 10.33 -2.55 11.49
CA LEU A 100 11.08 -2.57 10.23
C LEU A 100 12.44 -1.88 10.37
N ILE A 101 12.45 -0.67 10.95
CA ILE A 101 13.66 0.12 11.15
C ILE A 101 14.58 -0.56 12.18
N PHE A 102 14.02 -1.09 13.27
CA PHE A 102 14.79 -1.81 14.28
C PHE A 102 15.49 -3.04 13.68
N GLN A 103 14.78 -3.87 12.93
CA GLN A 103 15.36 -5.05 12.29
C GLN A 103 16.41 -4.67 11.23
N ALA A 104 16.17 -3.61 10.45
CA ALA A 104 17.16 -3.10 9.50
C ALA A 104 18.45 -2.63 10.19
N ALA A 105 18.34 -1.92 11.31
CA ALA A 105 19.51 -1.48 12.09
C ALA A 105 20.37 -2.65 12.60
N GLN A 106 19.72 -3.78 12.89
CA GLN A 106 20.35 -5.03 13.33
C GLN A 106 20.82 -5.93 12.17
N VAL A 107 20.62 -5.54 10.91
CA VAL A 107 20.90 -6.38 9.73
C VAL A 107 20.14 -7.71 9.81
N GLN A 108 18.86 -7.65 10.15
CA GLN A 108 18.00 -8.82 10.27
C GLN A 108 16.72 -8.69 9.46
N HIS A 109 16.17 -9.85 9.09
CA HIS A 109 14.86 -9.93 8.48
C HIS A 109 13.76 -9.55 9.47
N SER A 110 12.82 -8.73 9.03
CA SER A 110 11.56 -8.45 9.72
C SER A 110 10.40 -9.35 9.29
N HIS A 111 10.44 -9.85 8.05
CA HIS A 111 9.49 -10.82 7.53
C HIS A 111 10.25 -12.12 7.24
N PHE A 112 9.63 -13.27 7.44
CA PHE A 112 10.25 -14.59 7.29
C PHE A 112 11.39 -14.86 8.31
N ASN A 113 11.40 -14.14 9.43
CA ASN A 113 12.33 -14.41 10.51
C ASN A 113 11.64 -15.24 11.59
N ASP A 114 12.00 -16.51 11.69
CA ASP A 114 11.49 -17.48 12.66
C ASP A 114 12.58 -18.02 13.59
N THR A 115 13.74 -17.33 13.64
CA THR A 115 14.91 -17.73 14.44
C THR A 115 14.63 -17.80 15.94
N THR A 116 13.67 -17.01 16.44
CA THR A 116 13.21 -17.05 17.84
C THR A 116 11.70 -16.92 17.91
N SER A 117 11.11 -17.36 19.04
CA SER A 117 9.67 -17.17 19.30
C SER A 117 9.24 -15.71 19.23
N PHE A 118 10.12 -14.78 19.62
CA PHE A 118 9.88 -13.35 19.49
C PHE A 118 9.77 -12.94 18.02
N HIS A 119 10.71 -13.33 17.15
CA HIS A 119 10.66 -12.98 15.73
C HIS A 119 9.44 -13.57 15.02
N SER A 120 9.10 -14.85 15.29
CA SER A 120 7.89 -15.46 14.74
C SER A 120 6.60 -14.75 15.19
N THR A 121 6.55 -14.32 16.46
CA THR A 121 5.42 -13.54 17.00
C THR A 121 5.32 -12.19 16.33
N MET A 122 6.43 -11.45 16.21
CA MET A 122 6.45 -10.16 15.53
C MET A 122 6.06 -10.28 14.07
N TYR A 123 6.55 -11.30 13.36
CA TYR A 123 6.16 -11.55 11.98
C TYR A 123 4.64 -11.81 11.84
N SER A 124 4.07 -12.59 12.76
CA SER A 124 2.62 -12.84 12.80
C SER A 124 1.83 -11.55 13.07
N LEU A 125 2.29 -10.72 14.02
CA LEU A 125 1.68 -9.43 14.33
C LEU A 125 1.74 -8.47 13.14
N MET A 126 2.84 -8.46 12.38
CA MET A 126 2.92 -7.67 11.14
C MET A 126 1.90 -8.14 10.11
N GLY A 127 1.70 -9.45 9.96
CA GLY A 127 0.64 -10.00 9.11
C GLY A 127 -0.75 -9.50 9.51
N VAL A 128 -1.08 -9.49 10.79
CA VAL A 128 -2.33 -8.91 11.32
C VAL A 128 -2.40 -7.41 11.04
N GLY A 129 -1.31 -6.68 11.28
CA GLY A 129 -1.19 -5.25 11.02
C GLY A 129 -1.46 -4.92 9.55
N ALA A 130 -0.84 -5.64 8.62
CA ALA A 130 -1.05 -5.51 7.18
C ALA A 130 -2.53 -5.70 6.79
N VAL A 131 -3.23 -6.68 7.38
CA VAL A 131 -4.67 -6.88 7.15
C VAL A 131 -5.47 -5.68 7.66
N VAL A 132 -5.16 -5.17 8.84
CA VAL A 132 -5.84 -3.98 9.39
C VAL A 132 -5.62 -2.75 8.50
N LEU A 133 -4.37 -2.53 8.05
CA LEU A 133 -3.98 -1.41 7.19
C LEU A 133 -4.75 -1.40 5.88
N ILE A 134 -5.00 -2.57 5.28
CA ILE A 134 -5.72 -2.65 3.99
C ILE A 134 -7.24 -2.78 4.16
N ALA A 135 -7.73 -3.24 5.32
CA ALA A 135 -9.17 -3.36 5.61
C ALA A 135 -9.82 -2.02 5.97
N LEU A 136 -9.21 -1.21 6.84
CA LEU A 136 -9.84 0.02 7.32
C LEU A 136 -10.12 1.11 6.26
N PRO A 137 -9.32 1.25 5.18
CA PRO A 137 -9.69 2.10 4.04
C PRO A 137 -11.08 1.80 3.46
N VAL A 138 -11.57 0.56 3.56
CA VAL A 138 -12.93 0.19 3.11
C VAL A 138 -14.01 0.94 3.89
N VAL A 139 -13.77 1.27 5.16
CA VAL A 139 -14.69 2.08 5.98
C VAL A 139 -14.78 3.51 5.43
N ILE A 140 -13.63 4.12 5.10
CA ILE A 140 -13.60 5.45 4.48
C ILE A 140 -14.29 5.42 3.11
N ALA A 141 -14.02 4.38 2.32
CA ALA A 141 -14.65 4.19 1.02
C ALA A 141 -16.17 3.97 1.13
N TRP A 142 -16.64 3.29 2.17
CA TRP A 142 -18.07 3.12 2.46
C TRP A 142 -18.77 4.44 2.76
N LEU A 143 -18.12 5.36 3.47
CA LEU A 143 -18.64 6.70 3.70
C LEU A 143 -18.63 7.53 2.40
N ALA A 144 -17.57 7.43 1.61
CA ALA A 144 -17.42 8.18 0.36
C ALA A 144 -18.37 7.72 -0.76
N LYS A 145 -18.82 6.45 -0.77
CA LYS A 145 -19.60 5.88 -1.88
C LYS A 145 -20.97 6.53 -2.13
N GLY A 146 -21.49 7.30 -1.16
CA GLY A 146 -22.75 8.03 -1.27
C GLY A 146 -22.60 9.51 -0.93
N ASP A 147 -21.36 9.99 -0.84
CA ASP A 147 -21.05 11.37 -0.48
C ASP A 147 -21.25 12.28 -1.70
N ILE A 148 -22.10 13.29 -1.56
CA ILE A 148 -22.46 14.24 -2.62
C ILE A 148 -21.28 15.09 -3.11
N ALA A 149 -20.17 15.12 -2.37
CA ALA A 149 -18.95 15.81 -2.78
C ALA A 149 -18.26 15.15 -3.99
N PHE A 150 -18.60 13.90 -4.31
CA PHE A 150 -18.03 13.15 -5.43
C PHE A 150 -19.08 12.86 -6.52
N GLY A 151 -18.65 12.87 -7.78
CA GLY A 151 -19.46 12.36 -8.87
C GLY A 151 -19.60 10.82 -8.83
N PRO A 152 -20.60 10.24 -9.53
CA PRO A 152 -20.91 8.81 -9.45
C PRO A 152 -19.74 7.89 -9.84
N ALA A 153 -18.92 8.28 -10.82
CA ALA A 153 -17.77 7.48 -11.22
C ALA A 153 -16.66 7.54 -10.16
N THR A 154 -16.40 8.71 -9.56
CA THR A 154 -15.44 8.86 -8.46
C THR A 154 -15.87 8.06 -7.22
N GLN A 155 -17.15 8.13 -6.83
CA GLN A 155 -17.71 7.32 -5.73
C GLN A 155 -17.47 5.81 -5.97
N SER A 156 -17.81 5.35 -7.18
CA SER A 156 -17.59 3.95 -7.60
C SER A 156 -16.11 3.59 -7.61
N GLY A 157 -15.23 4.49 -8.05
CA GLY A 157 -13.78 4.31 -8.09
C GLY A 157 -13.17 4.16 -6.69
N ILE A 158 -13.60 4.97 -5.73
CA ILE A 158 -13.20 4.86 -4.32
C ILE A 158 -13.69 3.54 -3.73
N TRP A 159 -14.96 3.20 -3.93
CA TRP A 159 -15.55 1.98 -3.40
C TRP A 159 -14.86 0.72 -3.94
N TRP A 160 -14.82 0.55 -5.26
CA TRP A 160 -14.21 -0.62 -5.88
C TRP A 160 -12.68 -0.63 -5.73
N GLY A 161 -12.03 0.54 -5.71
CA GLY A 161 -10.60 0.64 -5.42
C GLY A 161 -10.26 0.07 -4.05
N ALA A 162 -11.02 0.43 -3.02
CA ALA A 162 -10.81 -0.11 -1.66
C ALA A 162 -11.12 -1.62 -1.58
N ILE A 163 -12.24 -2.07 -2.17
CA ILE A 163 -12.66 -3.48 -2.12
C ILE A 163 -11.67 -4.38 -2.86
N ILE A 164 -11.27 -4.01 -4.08
CA ILE A 164 -10.28 -4.77 -4.86
C ILE A 164 -8.94 -4.78 -4.11
N SER A 165 -8.53 -3.63 -3.54
CA SER A 165 -7.28 -3.58 -2.79
C SER A 165 -7.30 -4.51 -1.58
N PHE A 166 -8.38 -4.48 -0.79
CA PHE A 166 -8.56 -5.35 0.36
C PHE A 166 -8.55 -6.83 -0.02
N ILE A 167 -9.45 -7.24 -0.91
CA ILE A 167 -9.63 -8.66 -1.25
C ILE A 167 -8.36 -9.25 -1.87
N LEU A 168 -7.82 -8.60 -2.91
CA LEU A 168 -6.67 -9.16 -3.63
C LEU A 168 -5.41 -9.12 -2.77
N THR A 169 -5.20 -8.08 -1.95
CA THR A 169 -4.04 -8.01 -1.06
C THR A 169 -4.09 -9.07 0.04
N VAL A 170 -5.26 -9.32 0.64
CA VAL A 170 -5.38 -10.39 1.66
C VAL A 170 -5.08 -11.75 1.05
N ILE A 171 -5.58 -12.04 -0.15
CA ILE A 171 -5.32 -13.32 -0.83
C ILE A 171 -3.85 -13.46 -1.22
N ILE A 172 -3.33 -12.50 -1.99
CA ILE A 172 -1.98 -12.57 -2.58
C ILE A 172 -0.91 -12.36 -1.51
N GLY A 173 -1.11 -11.38 -0.62
CA GLY A 173 -0.21 -11.11 0.50
C GLY A 173 -0.23 -12.22 1.54
N GLY A 174 -1.40 -12.84 1.79
CA GLY A 174 -1.51 -14.01 2.64
C GLY A 174 -0.75 -15.22 2.07
N TYR A 175 -0.88 -15.47 0.76
CA TYR A 175 -0.10 -16.50 0.08
C TYR A 175 1.40 -16.20 0.14
N LEU A 176 1.82 -14.97 -0.19
CA LEU A 176 3.22 -14.53 -0.13
C LEU A 176 3.80 -14.73 1.28
N GLY A 177 3.06 -14.34 2.32
CA GLY A 177 3.51 -14.49 3.71
C GLY A 177 3.62 -15.96 4.15
N GLY A 178 2.73 -16.82 3.66
CA GLY A 178 2.75 -18.26 3.95
C GLY A 178 3.75 -19.06 3.12
N ASN A 179 4.18 -18.55 1.97
CA ASN A 179 5.10 -19.24 1.06
C ASN A 179 6.55 -19.33 1.59
N GLY A 180 6.90 -18.56 2.63
CA GLY A 180 8.25 -18.50 3.19
C GLY A 180 9.27 -17.73 2.34
N SER A 181 8.93 -17.44 1.09
CA SER A 181 9.70 -16.60 0.16
C SER A 181 8.73 -15.86 -0.76
N HIS A 182 9.16 -14.74 -1.32
CA HIS A 182 8.42 -14.08 -2.40
C HIS A 182 8.68 -14.70 -3.79
N PHE A 183 9.65 -15.61 -3.90
CA PHE A 183 9.95 -16.34 -5.14
C PHE A 183 9.19 -17.65 -5.23
N VAL A 184 8.86 -18.06 -6.45
CA VAL A 184 8.30 -19.35 -6.81
C VAL A 184 9.25 -20.00 -7.83
N GLY A 185 9.96 -21.04 -7.39
CA GLY A 185 11.08 -21.65 -8.11
C GLY A 185 12.43 -21.32 -7.45
N GLU A 186 13.50 -21.91 -7.97
CA GLU A 186 14.87 -21.70 -7.47
C GLU A 186 15.59 -20.70 -8.36
N GLN A 187 15.96 -19.56 -7.78
CA GLN A 187 16.73 -18.55 -8.49
C GLN A 187 18.20 -18.98 -8.55
N SER A 188 18.75 -19.11 -9.77
CA SER A 188 20.16 -19.47 -9.95
C SER A 188 21.08 -18.25 -9.89
N ASN A 189 20.57 -17.07 -10.23
CA ASN A 189 21.30 -15.80 -10.12
C ASN A 189 20.49 -14.76 -9.33
N PRO A 190 20.78 -14.57 -8.03
CA PRO A 190 20.09 -13.58 -7.18
C PRO A 190 20.17 -12.14 -7.67
N GLU A 191 21.18 -11.79 -8.48
CA GLU A 191 21.36 -10.43 -9.01
C GLU A 191 20.44 -10.12 -10.20
N LEU A 192 19.84 -11.15 -10.83
CA LEU A 192 18.91 -10.99 -11.96
C LEU A 192 17.53 -10.56 -11.46
N VAL A 193 17.44 -9.28 -11.12
CA VAL A 193 16.23 -8.62 -10.64
C VAL A 193 16.01 -7.30 -11.35
N LEU A 194 14.75 -6.88 -11.49
CA LEU A 194 14.43 -5.56 -12.01
C LEU A 194 15.00 -4.47 -11.10
N PRO A 195 15.71 -3.46 -11.64
CA PRO A 195 16.21 -2.33 -10.86
C PRO A 195 15.09 -1.66 -10.06
N PHE A 196 15.44 -1.18 -8.87
CA PHE A 196 14.54 -0.56 -7.87
C PHE A 196 13.50 -1.52 -7.26
N PHE A 197 12.77 -2.28 -8.06
CA PHE A 197 11.73 -3.20 -7.57
C PHE A 197 12.32 -4.42 -6.87
N GLY A 198 13.40 -4.96 -7.44
CA GLY A 198 14.04 -6.18 -6.99
C GLY A 198 13.29 -7.45 -7.38
N TRP A 199 12.32 -7.37 -8.30
CA TRP A 199 11.53 -8.51 -8.77
C TRP A 199 12.36 -9.43 -9.66
N SER A 200 12.26 -10.76 -9.50
CA SER A 200 13.05 -11.70 -10.30
C SER A 200 12.76 -11.55 -11.80
N THR A 201 13.82 -11.63 -12.60
CA THR A 201 13.72 -11.78 -14.08
C THR A 201 13.97 -13.21 -14.53
N GLU A 202 14.14 -14.14 -13.58
CA GLU A 202 14.47 -15.55 -13.84
C GLU A 202 13.32 -16.50 -13.46
N VAL A 203 12.76 -16.33 -12.27
CA VAL A 203 11.71 -17.20 -11.69
C VAL A 203 10.45 -16.42 -11.36
N GLY A 204 9.41 -17.13 -10.93
CA GLY A 204 8.17 -16.52 -10.47
C GLY A 204 8.41 -15.61 -9.26
N ASP A 205 7.76 -14.45 -9.25
CA ASP A 205 7.82 -13.51 -8.14
C ASP A 205 6.42 -13.02 -7.80
N LEU A 206 6.04 -13.14 -6.53
CA LEU A 206 4.69 -12.78 -6.06
C LEU A 206 4.53 -11.27 -5.86
N ARG A 207 5.63 -10.52 -5.79
CA ARG A 207 5.61 -9.07 -5.49
C ARG A 207 4.97 -8.21 -6.57
N PRO A 208 5.13 -8.43 -7.89
CA PRO A 208 4.36 -7.71 -8.91
C PRO A 208 2.85 -7.78 -8.69
N ALA A 209 2.31 -8.98 -8.44
CA ALA A 209 0.88 -9.17 -8.20
C ALA A 209 0.44 -8.52 -6.88
N HIS A 210 1.25 -8.65 -5.83
CA HIS A 210 0.99 -8.00 -4.54
C HIS A 210 1.06 -6.46 -4.63
N PHE A 211 1.97 -5.92 -5.44
CA PHE A 211 2.08 -4.49 -5.69
C PHE A 211 0.82 -3.96 -6.37
N LEU A 212 0.37 -4.61 -7.46
CA LEU A 212 -0.90 -4.25 -8.08
C LEU A 212 -2.08 -4.41 -7.11
N SER A 213 -2.12 -5.49 -6.32
CA SER A 213 -3.22 -5.69 -5.39
C SER A 213 -3.32 -4.56 -4.36
N LEU A 214 -2.21 -3.96 -3.92
CA LEU A 214 -2.22 -2.84 -2.98
C LEU A 214 -2.77 -1.53 -3.58
N HIS A 215 -2.66 -1.36 -4.90
CA HIS A 215 -2.75 -0.04 -5.55
C HIS A 215 -4.08 0.28 -6.24
N ALA A 216 -5.09 -0.58 -6.16
CA ALA A 216 -6.38 -0.30 -6.81
C ALA A 216 -7.07 0.95 -6.23
N LEU A 217 -6.89 1.23 -4.93
CA LEU A 217 -7.43 2.42 -4.26
C LEU A 217 -6.75 3.72 -4.70
N GLN A 218 -5.52 3.68 -5.22
CA GLN A 218 -4.90 4.85 -5.84
C GLN A 218 -5.42 5.05 -7.27
N VAL A 219 -5.55 3.96 -8.03
CA VAL A 219 -5.80 4.03 -9.48
C VAL A 219 -7.27 4.29 -9.80
N LEU A 220 -8.21 3.53 -9.23
CA LEU A 220 -9.62 3.60 -9.62
C LEU A 220 -10.30 4.95 -9.28
N PRO A 221 -10.01 5.63 -8.16
CA PRO A 221 -10.54 6.97 -7.91
C PRO A 221 -10.06 8.01 -8.92
N LEU A 222 -8.82 7.91 -9.40
CA LEU A 222 -8.28 8.83 -10.41
C LEU A 222 -8.98 8.63 -11.76
N ILE A 223 -9.25 7.37 -12.14
CA ILE A 223 -10.06 7.05 -13.33
C ILE A 223 -11.49 7.58 -13.15
N GLY A 224 -12.08 7.43 -11.96
CA GLY A 224 -13.40 7.96 -11.63
C GLY A 224 -13.48 9.47 -11.74
N LEU A 225 -12.49 10.17 -11.21
CA LEU A 225 -12.38 11.61 -11.29
C LEU A 225 -12.23 12.11 -12.73
N TRP A 226 -11.46 11.38 -13.54
CA TRP A 226 -11.36 11.66 -14.98
C TRP A 226 -12.69 11.40 -15.69
N ALA A 227 -13.38 10.30 -15.38
CA ALA A 227 -14.65 9.92 -15.99
C ALA A 227 -15.74 10.96 -15.70
N ASP A 228 -15.89 11.39 -14.44
CA ASP A 228 -16.86 12.43 -14.05
C ASP A 228 -16.56 13.78 -14.75
N ARG A 229 -15.28 14.12 -14.99
CA ARG A 229 -14.89 15.36 -15.68
C ARG A 229 -15.05 15.33 -17.19
N THR A 230 -15.24 14.15 -17.77
CA THR A 230 -15.35 13.94 -19.22
C THR A 230 -16.70 13.34 -19.61
N ASP A 231 -17.69 13.46 -18.72
CA ASP A 231 -19.05 12.95 -18.86
C ASP A 231 -19.12 11.45 -19.21
N GLN A 232 -18.11 10.68 -18.79
CA GLN A 232 -18.10 9.23 -18.92
C GLN A 232 -18.89 8.61 -17.76
N GLY A 233 -19.65 7.55 -18.06
CA GLY A 233 -20.48 6.88 -17.07
C GLY A 233 -19.70 5.98 -16.11
N ILE A 234 -20.39 5.57 -15.04
CA ILE A 234 -19.89 4.62 -14.02
C ILE A 234 -19.38 3.29 -14.62
N THR A 235 -19.89 2.88 -15.79
CA THR A 235 -19.46 1.68 -16.51
C THR A 235 -17.96 1.68 -16.80
N THR A 236 -17.35 2.84 -17.00
CA THR A 236 -15.89 3.01 -17.15
C THR A 236 -15.13 2.40 -15.98
N ILE A 237 -15.66 2.58 -14.76
CA ILE A 237 -15.03 2.08 -13.53
C ILE A 237 -15.20 0.57 -13.40
N TRP A 238 -16.34 0.02 -13.83
CA TRP A 238 -16.53 -1.42 -13.81
C TRP A 238 -15.58 -2.11 -14.79
N VAL A 239 -15.42 -1.57 -15.99
CA VAL A 239 -14.46 -2.08 -16.98
C VAL A 239 -13.02 -1.93 -16.48
N ALA A 240 -12.64 -0.76 -15.96
CA ALA A 240 -11.31 -0.53 -15.41
C ALA A 240 -11.01 -1.46 -14.23
N GLY A 241 -11.95 -1.60 -13.29
CA GLY A 241 -11.82 -2.49 -12.14
C GLY A 241 -11.71 -3.97 -12.54
N PHE A 242 -12.46 -4.40 -13.56
CA PHE A 242 -12.35 -5.75 -14.11
C PHE A 242 -10.97 -5.99 -14.73
N ILE A 243 -10.51 -5.08 -15.61
CA ILE A 243 -9.19 -5.18 -16.25
C ILE A 243 -8.08 -5.19 -15.19
N TYR A 244 -8.16 -4.30 -14.20
CA TYR A 244 -7.18 -4.19 -13.12
C TYR A 244 -7.10 -5.49 -12.31
N SER A 245 -8.26 -6.04 -11.93
CA SER A 245 -8.34 -7.29 -11.17
C SER A 245 -7.84 -8.48 -12.00
N ALA A 246 -8.26 -8.57 -13.27
CA ALA A 246 -7.83 -9.63 -14.18
C ALA A 246 -6.31 -9.60 -14.40
N LEU A 247 -5.73 -8.42 -14.60
CA LEU A 247 -4.28 -8.25 -14.71
C LEU A 247 -3.57 -8.70 -13.42
N THR A 248 -4.06 -8.25 -12.26
CA THR A 248 -3.49 -8.61 -10.94
C THR A 248 -3.49 -10.13 -10.74
N VAL A 249 -4.62 -10.79 -11.04
CA VAL A 249 -4.76 -12.25 -10.93
C VAL A 249 -3.89 -12.96 -11.98
N ALA A 250 -3.80 -12.46 -13.20
CA ALA A 250 -2.93 -13.03 -14.23
C ALA A 250 -1.46 -12.99 -13.81
N LEU A 251 -0.99 -11.88 -13.23
CA LEU A 251 0.37 -11.78 -12.69
C LEU A 251 0.59 -12.76 -11.52
N PHE A 252 -0.41 -12.94 -10.66
CA PHE A 252 -0.32 -13.91 -9.57
C PHE A 252 -0.20 -15.34 -10.11
N ILE A 253 -1.05 -15.72 -11.07
CA ILE A 253 -0.99 -17.04 -11.72
C ILE A 253 0.32 -17.24 -12.47
N GLN A 254 0.80 -16.23 -13.19
CA GLN A 254 2.10 -16.24 -13.87
C GLN A 254 3.23 -16.57 -12.88
N ALA A 255 3.26 -15.88 -11.73
CA ALA A 255 4.23 -16.15 -10.68
C ALA A 255 4.10 -17.57 -10.12
N LEU A 256 2.88 -18.08 -9.90
CA LEU A 256 2.66 -19.46 -9.44
C LEU A 256 3.16 -20.52 -10.43
N PHE A 257 3.21 -20.21 -11.73
CA PHE A 257 3.84 -21.07 -12.75
C PHE A 257 5.37 -20.93 -12.81
N GLY A 258 5.99 -20.23 -11.85
CA GLY A 258 7.43 -20.00 -11.81
C GLY A 258 7.94 -19.09 -12.93
N GLN A 259 7.04 -18.32 -13.57
CA GLN A 259 7.41 -17.41 -14.67
C GLN A 259 7.69 -16.00 -14.13
N PRO A 260 8.81 -15.38 -14.49
CA PRO A 260 9.08 -13.99 -14.13
C PRO A 260 8.11 -13.05 -14.86
N LEU A 261 7.92 -11.85 -14.30
CA LEU A 261 7.11 -10.80 -14.95
C LEU A 261 7.67 -10.46 -16.34
N ILE A 262 9.00 -10.25 -16.40
CA ILE A 262 9.77 -9.98 -17.61
C ILE A 262 11.04 -10.81 -17.51
N ARG A 263 11.36 -11.54 -18.58
CA ARG A 263 12.62 -12.29 -18.71
C ARG A 263 13.63 -11.43 -19.45
N ILE A 264 14.82 -11.26 -18.87
CA ILE A 264 15.96 -10.54 -19.43
C ILE A 264 17.16 -11.46 -19.45
#